data_AF-A0A7T1HI65-F1
#
_entry.id   AF-A0A7T1HI65-F1
#
_cell.length_a   1.000
_cell.length_b   1.000
_cell.length_c   1.000
_cell.angle_alpha   90.00
_cell.angle_beta   90.00
_cell.angle_gamma   90.00
#
_symmetry.space_group_name_H-M   'P 1'
#
loop_
_entity.id
_entity.type
_entity.pdbx_description
1 polymer ?
#
loop_
_entity_poly.entity_id
_entity_poly.type
_entity_poly.pdbx_seq_one_letter_code
_entity_poly.pdbx_strand_id
1 'polypeptide(L)'
;MTSTLTFTFRLAPPQPGEESIAWRQVIADHQSALSEARTLRILRCPAGWSGTLDELVQEGRATTSCEDPFAEGSAPGSTREHLLCDALIPCFDVSRLWLQVHLLEYGDVDSAYESPLRCQWLDAVPLKQLTNETCWFYPTEDGHYLASERACSVRFGPGRLAEALPISQAWSYDRGDLRLLWSLMADDEDLSCVGLTYQRRRIEFPRQSEVPAASATWSSFRVDGMADPSFQRLSTISTYG
;
A
#
# COMPACT_ATOMS: atom_id res chain seq x y z
N MET A 1 25.81 8.29 16.40
CA MET A 1 24.79 7.25 16.63
C MET A 1 23.49 7.85 16.15
N THR A 2 22.84 7.18 15.20
CA THR A 2 21.60 7.67 14.60
C THR A 2 20.46 6.82 15.10
N SER A 3 19.29 7.42 15.29
CA SER A 3 18.09 6.71 15.68
C SER A 3 16.99 6.90 14.64
N THR A 4 16.11 5.90 14.52
CA THR A 4 14.90 6.00 13.69
C THR A 4 13.70 5.39 14.37
N LEU A 5 12.51 5.96 14.14
CA LEU A 5 11.25 5.27 14.43
C LEU A 5 11.02 4.18 13.39
N THR A 6 10.55 3.05 13.89
CA THR A 6 10.24 1.86 13.11
C THR A 6 8.90 1.27 13.54
N PHE A 7 8.12 0.83 12.58
CA PHE A 7 6.74 0.39 12.75
C PHE A 7 6.59 -1.08 12.37
N THR A 8 6.12 -1.92 13.28
CA THR A 8 5.91 -3.36 13.02
C THR A 8 4.49 -3.78 13.36
N PHE A 9 4.09 -4.98 12.91
CA PHE A 9 2.74 -5.50 13.15
C PHE A 9 2.76 -6.81 13.89
N ARG A 10 1.67 -7.09 14.59
CA ARG A 10 1.36 -8.40 15.15
C ARG A 10 -0.16 -8.61 15.22
N LEU A 11 -0.59 -9.87 15.26
CA LEU A 11 -2.01 -10.24 15.29
C LEU A 11 -2.61 -10.36 16.70
N ALA A 12 -1.79 -10.19 17.74
CA ALA A 12 -2.19 -10.33 19.14
C ALA A 12 -1.70 -9.13 19.94
N PRO A 13 -2.38 -8.74 21.04
CA PRO A 13 -1.83 -7.75 21.96
C PRO A 13 -0.46 -8.21 22.49
N PRO A 14 0.46 -7.27 22.82
CA PRO A 14 1.66 -7.61 23.55
C PRO A 14 1.32 -8.14 24.95
N GLN A 15 2.04 -9.18 25.38
CA GLN A 15 1.96 -9.69 26.74
C GLN A 15 2.94 -8.97 27.68
N PRO A 16 2.67 -8.92 28.99
CA PRO A 16 3.62 -8.37 29.96
C PRO A 16 4.98 -9.05 29.85
N GLY A 17 6.05 -8.26 29.73
CA GLY A 17 7.43 -8.77 29.62
C GLY A 17 7.92 -9.02 28.18
N GLU A 18 7.07 -8.84 27.15
CA GLU A 18 7.50 -8.94 25.74
C GLU A 18 8.28 -7.71 25.24
N GLU A 19 8.56 -6.73 26.10
CA GLU A 19 9.34 -5.53 25.77
C GLU A 19 10.80 -5.85 25.39
N SER A 20 11.27 -7.06 25.72
CA SER A 20 12.65 -7.53 25.51
C SER A 20 12.76 -8.67 24.49
N ILE A 21 11.76 -8.86 23.62
CA ILE A 21 11.86 -9.85 22.53
C ILE A 21 12.99 -9.48 21.57
N ALA A 22 13.71 -10.49 21.08
CA ALA A 22 14.77 -10.28 20.11
C ALA A 22 14.21 -9.66 18.82
N TRP A 23 14.92 -8.68 18.25
CA TRP A 23 14.49 -7.98 17.03
C TRP A 23 14.13 -8.92 15.88
N ARG A 24 14.88 -10.02 15.73
CA ARG A 24 14.58 -11.07 14.74
C ARG A 24 13.18 -11.67 14.88
N GLN A 25 12.69 -11.83 16.12
CA GLN A 25 11.33 -12.32 16.37
C GLN A 25 10.30 -11.24 16.01
N VAL A 26 10.55 -9.97 16.33
CA VAL A 26 9.70 -8.84 15.93
C VAL A 26 9.48 -8.83 14.42
N ILE A 27 10.56 -9.01 13.64
CA ILE A 27 10.48 -9.07 12.17
C ILE A 27 9.69 -10.29 11.69
N ALA A 28 9.88 -11.46 12.30
CA ALA A 28 9.13 -12.66 11.95
C ALA A 28 7.62 -12.48 12.20
N ASP A 29 7.24 -11.91 13.34
CA ASP A 29 5.86 -11.63 13.70
C ASP A 29 5.23 -10.60 12.75
N HIS A 30 5.97 -9.55 12.41
CA HIS A 30 5.55 -8.55 11.42
C HIS A 30 5.26 -9.17 10.06
N GLN A 31 6.17 -10.00 9.56
CA GLN A 31 6.02 -10.65 8.27
C GLN A 31 4.87 -11.65 8.24
N SER A 32 4.58 -12.30 9.37
CA SER A 32 3.42 -13.17 9.50
C SER A 32 2.11 -12.39 9.62
N ALA A 33 2.14 -11.20 10.20
CA ALA A 33 0.94 -10.38 10.42
C ALA A 33 0.55 -9.57 9.17
N LEU A 34 1.53 -9.18 8.34
CA LEU A 34 1.32 -8.42 7.11
C LEU A 34 1.90 -9.19 5.92
N SER A 35 1.24 -10.29 5.55
CA SER A 35 1.68 -11.20 4.49
C SER A 35 0.89 -11.08 3.18
N GLU A 36 -0.15 -10.26 3.16
CA GLU A 36 -1.05 -10.10 2.03
C GLU A 36 -1.08 -8.63 1.57
N ALA A 37 -1.18 -8.45 0.27
CA ALA A 37 -1.34 -7.16 -0.37
C ALA A 37 -2.14 -7.31 -1.66
N ARG A 38 -2.53 -6.18 -2.24
CA ARG A 38 -3.02 -6.09 -3.62
C ARG A 38 -2.16 -5.13 -4.41
N THR A 39 -1.79 -5.50 -5.63
CA THR A 39 -1.28 -4.55 -6.61
C THR A 39 -2.45 -3.87 -7.28
N LEU A 40 -2.48 -2.55 -7.27
CA LEU A 40 -3.42 -1.73 -8.04
C LEU A 40 -2.64 -0.93 -9.08
N ARG A 41 -3.10 -1.03 -10.32
CA ARG A 41 -2.67 -0.15 -11.39
C ARG A 41 -3.85 0.63 -11.94
N ILE A 42 -3.69 1.94 -12.13
CA ILE A 42 -4.70 2.79 -12.78
C ILE A 42 -4.09 3.43 -14.01
N LEU A 43 -4.78 3.30 -15.13
CA LEU A 43 -4.39 3.79 -16.44
C LEU A 43 -5.48 4.73 -16.97
N ARG A 44 -5.09 5.84 -17.59
CA ARG A 44 -6.00 6.70 -18.36
C ARG A 44 -6.18 6.10 -19.75
N CYS A 45 -7.43 5.92 -20.19
CA CYS A 45 -7.67 5.51 -21.57
C CYS A 45 -7.24 6.62 -22.55
N PRO A 46 -6.72 6.27 -23.74
CA PRO A 46 -6.40 7.25 -24.78
C PRO A 46 -7.60 8.13 -25.14
N ALA A 47 -7.34 9.37 -25.53
CA ALA A 47 -8.39 10.28 -25.97
C ALA A 47 -9.14 9.71 -27.17
N GLY A 48 -10.47 9.64 -27.08
CA GLY A 48 -11.32 9.06 -28.13
C GLY A 48 -11.37 7.52 -28.15
N TRP A 49 -10.77 6.83 -27.17
CA TRP A 49 -10.97 5.40 -27.01
C TRP A 49 -12.44 5.10 -26.71
N SER A 50 -13.05 4.27 -27.57
CA SER A 50 -14.44 3.85 -27.49
C SER A 50 -14.61 2.34 -27.38
N GLY A 51 -13.50 1.62 -27.11
CA GLY A 51 -13.52 0.17 -26.98
C GLY A 51 -14.11 -0.29 -25.65
N THR A 52 -14.15 -1.61 -25.47
CA THR A 52 -14.64 -2.24 -24.24
C THR A 52 -13.55 -3.07 -23.55
N LEU A 53 -13.79 -3.39 -22.29
CA LEU A 53 -12.87 -4.25 -21.55
C LEU A 53 -12.84 -5.68 -22.12
N ASP A 54 -13.98 -6.20 -22.60
CA ASP A 54 -14.07 -7.49 -23.27
C ASP A 54 -13.21 -7.55 -24.54
N GLU A 55 -13.21 -6.50 -25.36
CA GLU A 55 -12.35 -6.40 -26.55
C GLU A 55 -10.86 -6.50 -26.18
N LEU A 56 -10.43 -5.78 -25.14
CA LEU A 56 -9.05 -5.82 -24.67
C LEU A 56 -8.64 -7.22 -24.16
N VAL A 57 -9.56 -7.96 -23.55
CA VAL A 57 -9.30 -9.35 -23.12
C VAL A 57 -9.25 -10.29 -24.33
N GLN A 58 -10.18 -10.16 -25.29
CA GLN A 58 -10.21 -10.98 -26.51
C GLN A 58 -8.97 -10.76 -27.38
N GLU A 59 -8.45 -9.54 -27.43
CA GLU A 59 -7.19 -9.19 -28.10
C GLU A 59 -5.94 -9.63 -27.33
N GLY A 60 -6.09 -10.17 -26.11
CA GLY A 60 -4.98 -10.60 -25.27
C GLY A 60 -4.13 -9.45 -24.70
N ARG A 61 -4.72 -8.26 -24.56
CA ARG A 61 -4.04 -7.04 -24.08
C ARG A 61 -4.30 -6.79 -22.60
N ALA A 62 -5.54 -7.00 -22.14
CA ALA A 62 -5.88 -7.05 -20.72
C ALA A 62 -5.62 -8.48 -20.20
N THR A 63 -4.50 -8.70 -19.53
CA THR A 63 -4.06 -10.01 -19.06
C THR A 63 -3.75 -10.00 -17.56
N THR A 64 -3.37 -11.16 -17.01
CA THR A 64 -2.97 -11.31 -15.60
C THR A 64 -1.66 -10.62 -15.26
N SER A 65 -0.87 -10.18 -16.24
CA SER A 65 0.34 -9.39 -16.00
C SER A 65 0.05 -7.95 -15.58
N CYS A 66 -1.19 -7.48 -15.79
CA CYS A 66 -1.61 -6.10 -15.51
C CYS A 66 -0.81 -5.03 -16.28
N GLU A 67 -0.17 -5.39 -17.40
CA GLU A 67 0.57 -4.42 -18.23
C GLU A 67 -0.35 -3.44 -18.97
N ASP A 68 0.19 -2.28 -19.38
CA ASP A 68 -0.56 -1.27 -20.12
C ASP A 68 -1.10 -1.88 -21.43
N PRO A 69 -2.43 -2.05 -21.57
CA PRO A 69 -2.99 -2.65 -22.77
C PRO A 69 -2.79 -1.72 -23.97
N PHE A 70 -2.59 -0.41 -23.79
CA PHE A 70 -2.47 0.57 -24.88
C PHE A 70 -1.05 0.75 -25.41
N ALA A 71 -0.04 0.11 -24.83
CA ALA A 71 1.34 0.21 -25.30
C ALA A 71 1.50 -0.41 -26.70
N GLU A 72 1.90 0.39 -27.69
CA GLU A 72 2.25 -0.10 -29.03
C GLU A 72 3.65 -0.72 -29.02
N GLY A 73 3.79 -1.99 -29.46
CA GLY A 73 5.05 -2.61 -29.85
C GLY A 73 6.22 -2.38 -28.89
N SER A 74 6.19 -3.03 -27.74
CA SER A 74 7.10 -2.83 -26.61
C SER A 74 8.59 -3.05 -26.94
N ALA A 75 9.34 -1.95 -27.06
CA ALA A 75 10.70 -1.94 -26.55
C ALA A 75 10.62 -1.91 -25.00
N PRO A 76 11.38 -2.74 -24.28
CA PRO A 76 11.41 -2.69 -22.81
C PRO A 76 11.87 -1.29 -22.37
N GLY A 77 10.98 -0.55 -21.71
CA GLY A 77 11.22 0.82 -21.25
C GLY A 77 10.48 1.93 -22.02
N SER A 78 9.52 1.63 -22.91
CA SER A 78 8.65 2.66 -23.46
C SER A 78 7.81 3.31 -22.34
N THR A 79 7.71 4.64 -22.42
CA THR A 79 7.03 5.51 -21.46
C THR A 79 5.64 4.99 -21.14
N ARG A 80 5.37 4.75 -19.85
CA ARG A 80 4.05 4.42 -19.32
C ARG A 80 3.13 5.66 -19.36
N GLU A 81 2.89 6.18 -20.55
CA GLU A 81 2.22 7.46 -20.81
C GLU A 81 0.82 7.52 -20.16
N HIS A 82 0.14 6.39 -20.10
CA HIS A 82 -1.20 6.28 -19.53
C HIS A 82 -1.22 6.01 -18.02
N LEU A 83 -0.09 5.64 -17.41
CA LEU A 83 -0.06 5.20 -16.02
C LEU A 83 -0.25 6.35 -15.04
N LEU A 84 -1.29 6.26 -14.22
CA LEU A 84 -1.58 7.20 -13.14
C LEU A 84 -1.21 6.66 -11.77
N CYS A 85 -1.34 5.35 -11.56
CA CYS A 85 -1.05 4.70 -10.30
C CYS A 85 -0.44 3.31 -10.54
N ASP A 86 0.63 2.98 -9.82
CA ASP A 86 1.23 1.65 -9.73
C ASP A 86 1.60 1.42 -8.25
N ALA A 87 0.69 0.85 -7.50
CA ALA A 87 0.78 0.75 -6.04
C ALA A 87 0.65 -0.68 -5.56
N LEU A 88 1.49 -1.06 -4.59
CA LEU A 88 1.31 -2.25 -3.76
C LEU A 88 0.71 -1.83 -2.42
N ILE A 89 -0.51 -2.27 -2.16
CA ILE A 89 -1.31 -1.85 -1.00
C ILE A 89 -1.39 -3.02 -0.03
N PRO A 90 -0.80 -2.93 1.17
CA PRO A 90 -0.93 -4.00 2.15
C PRO A 90 -2.38 -4.18 2.60
N CYS A 91 -2.80 -5.43 2.77
CA CYS A 91 -4.13 -5.76 3.28
C CYS A 91 -4.14 -5.63 4.80
N PHE A 92 -4.45 -4.45 5.32
CA PHE A 92 -4.54 -4.23 6.76
C PHE A 92 -5.87 -4.76 7.33
N ASP A 93 -5.81 -5.85 8.09
CA ASP A 93 -6.92 -6.27 8.96
C ASP A 93 -7.00 -5.37 10.21
N VAL A 94 -7.62 -4.20 10.05
CA VAL A 94 -7.74 -3.17 11.09
C VAL A 94 -8.35 -3.71 12.39
N SER A 95 -9.17 -4.76 12.31
CA SER A 95 -9.86 -5.35 13.45
C SER A 95 -8.94 -6.19 14.35
N ARG A 96 -7.88 -6.78 13.76
CA ARG A 96 -6.98 -7.75 14.41
C ARG A 96 -5.55 -7.25 14.58
N LEU A 97 -5.10 -6.32 13.73
CA LEU A 97 -3.71 -5.85 13.74
C LEU A 97 -3.41 -4.91 14.91
N TRP A 98 -2.24 -5.12 15.49
CA TRP A 98 -1.59 -4.22 16.43
C TRP A 98 -0.33 -3.64 15.81
N LEU A 99 -0.25 -2.31 15.80
CA LEU A 99 0.94 -1.56 15.41
C LEU A 99 1.86 -1.47 16.64
N GLN A 100 3.10 -1.93 16.49
CA GLN A 100 4.16 -1.72 17.46
C GLN A 100 5.10 -0.63 16.96
N VAL A 101 5.55 0.22 17.87
CA VAL A 101 6.47 1.32 17.56
C VAL A 101 7.77 1.12 18.33
N HIS A 102 8.88 1.21 17.62
CA HIS A 102 10.22 1.00 18.16
C HIS A 102 11.12 2.17 17.79
N LEU A 103 12.03 2.52 18.69
CA LEU A 103 13.17 3.37 18.41
C LEU A 103 14.39 2.47 18.20
N LEU A 104 14.93 2.49 17.00
CA LEU A 104 16.15 1.75 16.66
C LEU A 104 17.34 2.68 16.69
N GLU A 105 18.43 2.28 17.36
CA GLU A 105 19.74 2.92 17.24
C GLU A 105 20.62 2.09 16.29
N TYR A 106 21.34 2.76 15.41
CA TYR A 106 22.17 2.09 14.41
C TYR A 106 23.44 2.89 14.08
N GLY A 107 24.45 2.16 13.58
CA GLY A 107 25.69 2.73 13.07
C GLY A 107 25.61 3.08 11.59
N ASP A 108 24.86 2.28 10.82
CA ASP A 108 24.61 2.44 9.39
C ASP A 108 23.12 2.20 9.07
N VAL A 109 22.53 3.05 8.23
CA VAL A 109 21.09 3.06 7.92
C VAL A 109 20.65 1.72 7.32
N ASP A 110 21.50 1.11 6.49
CA ASP A 110 21.18 -0.15 5.79
C ASP A 110 21.14 -1.34 6.77
N SER A 111 21.93 -1.28 7.85
CA SER A 111 21.97 -2.32 8.89
C SER A 111 20.86 -2.19 9.95
N ALA A 112 20.24 -1.01 10.06
CA ALA A 112 19.34 -0.66 11.15
C ALA A 112 18.16 -1.62 11.31
N TYR A 113 17.69 -2.16 10.18
CA TYR A 113 16.48 -2.98 10.12
C TYR A 113 16.76 -4.48 10.18
N GLU A 114 18.01 -4.90 9.95
CA GLU A 114 18.42 -6.31 10.04
C GLU A 114 19.04 -6.62 11.42
N SER A 115 19.85 -5.71 11.94
CA SER A 115 20.60 -5.88 13.19
C SER A 115 20.87 -4.52 13.85
N PRO A 116 19.84 -3.88 14.44
CA PRO A 116 20.02 -2.62 15.15
C PRO A 116 21.00 -2.80 16.31
N LEU A 117 21.79 -1.76 16.59
CA LEU A 117 22.67 -1.74 17.76
C LEU A 117 21.86 -1.77 19.06
N ARG A 118 20.71 -1.10 19.04
CA ARG A 118 19.74 -1.11 20.13
C ARG A 118 18.34 -1.01 19.57
N CYS A 119 17.42 -1.74 20.18
CA CYS A 119 15.98 -1.63 19.93
C CYS A 119 15.30 -1.26 21.24
N GLN A 120 14.58 -0.14 21.25
CA GLN A 120 13.74 0.27 22.36
C GLN A 120 12.28 0.20 21.91
N TRP A 121 11.48 -0.60 22.60
CA TRP A 121 10.03 -0.59 22.42
C TRP A 121 9.43 0.69 23.01
N LEU A 122 8.57 1.36 22.24
CA LEU A 122 7.92 2.62 22.64
C LEU A 122 6.43 2.45 22.89
N ASP A 123 5.74 1.70 22.03
CA ASP A 123 4.29 1.58 22.10
C ASP A 123 3.75 0.35 21.37
N ALA A 124 2.54 -0.05 21.73
CA ALA A 124 1.70 -0.93 20.93
C ALA A 124 0.24 -0.49 21.00
N VAL A 125 -0.37 -0.33 19.83
CA VAL A 125 -1.73 0.18 19.69
C VAL A 125 -2.50 -0.67 18.68
N PRO A 126 -3.73 -1.10 18.97
CA PRO A 126 -4.55 -1.80 17.99
C PRO A 126 -4.99 -0.82 16.90
N LEU A 127 -4.97 -1.24 15.63
CA LEU A 127 -5.25 -0.33 14.51
C LEU A 127 -6.63 0.31 14.60
N LYS A 128 -7.64 -0.43 15.05
CA LYS A 128 -9.00 0.09 15.29
C LYS A 128 -9.11 1.28 16.26
N GLN A 129 -8.06 1.60 17.03
CA GLN A 129 -8.03 2.77 17.93
C GLN A 129 -7.40 4.01 17.29
N LEU A 130 -6.81 3.89 16.11
CA LEU A 130 -6.23 5.02 15.40
C LEU A 130 -7.31 5.86 14.73
N THR A 131 -7.07 7.16 14.64
CA THR A 131 -7.98 8.09 13.95
C THR A 131 -7.82 7.95 12.43
N ASN A 132 -8.91 8.17 11.69
CA ASN A 132 -8.90 8.08 10.23
C ASN A 132 -8.42 9.38 9.58
N GLU A 133 -7.70 9.23 8.48
CA GLU A 133 -7.36 10.25 7.50
C GLU A 133 -7.80 9.75 6.13
N THR A 134 -8.32 10.63 5.30
CA THR A 134 -8.85 10.28 3.99
C THR A 134 -7.93 10.77 2.88
N CYS A 135 -7.74 9.97 1.83
CA CYS A 135 -6.97 10.38 0.66
C CYS A 135 -7.69 10.11 -0.65
N TRP A 136 -7.36 10.92 -1.65
CA TRP A 136 -7.70 10.67 -3.04
C TRP A 136 -6.72 9.64 -3.59
N PHE A 137 -7.17 8.40 -3.68
CA PHE A 137 -6.37 7.29 -4.21
C PHE A 137 -6.70 6.98 -5.68
N TYR A 138 -7.86 7.45 -6.15
CA TYR A 138 -8.31 7.36 -7.53
C TYR A 138 -8.24 8.74 -8.22
N PRO A 139 -8.19 8.79 -9.56
CA PRO A 139 -8.21 10.03 -10.32
C PRO A 139 -9.46 10.87 -9.99
N THR A 140 -9.27 12.18 -9.95
CA THR A 140 -10.34 13.18 -9.75
C THR A 140 -10.60 14.01 -11.01
N GLU A 141 -9.79 13.84 -12.04
CA GLU A 141 -10.00 14.47 -13.35
C GLU A 141 -11.06 13.75 -14.16
N ASP A 142 -11.77 14.49 -15.01
CA ASP A 142 -12.73 13.89 -15.93
C ASP A 142 -12.03 12.97 -16.95
N GLY A 143 -12.58 11.78 -17.13
CA GLY A 143 -12.02 10.82 -18.07
C GLY A 143 -12.52 9.39 -17.93
N HIS A 144 -12.01 8.55 -18.83
CA HIS A 144 -12.18 7.10 -18.80
C HIS A 144 -10.87 6.46 -18.36
N TYR A 145 -10.99 5.45 -17.50
CA TYR A 145 -9.86 4.82 -16.85
C TYR A 145 -10.03 3.31 -16.82
N LEU A 146 -8.90 2.62 -16.78
CA LEU A 146 -8.81 1.20 -16.45
C LEU A 146 -8.09 1.04 -15.12
N ALA A 147 -8.66 0.24 -14.23
CA ALA A 147 -7.99 -0.28 -13.05
C ALA A 147 -7.69 -1.77 -13.27
N SER A 148 -6.50 -2.22 -12.87
CA SER A 148 -6.20 -3.64 -12.72
C SER A 148 -5.73 -3.92 -11.30
N GLU A 149 -6.32 -4.97 -10.72
CA GLU A 149 -6.11 -5.40 -9.35
C GLU A 149 -5.72 -6.87 -9.30
N ARG A 150 -4.71 -7.18 -8.50
CA ARG A 150 -4.25 -8.55 -8.30
C ARG A 150 -3.80 -8.75 -6.87
N ALA A 151 -4.30 -9.82 -6.25
CA ALA A 151 -3.85 -10.23 -4.92
C ALA A 151 -2.40 -10.72 -4.99
N CYS A 152 -1.63 -10.44 -3.95
CA CYS A 152 -0.23 -10.82 -3.83
C CYS A 152 0.08 -11.34 -2.42
N SER A 153 0.80 -12.45 -2.35
CA SER A 153 1.49 -12.86 -1.13
C SER A 153 2.82 -12.12 -1.07
N VAL A 154 3.12 -11.48 0.05
CA VAL A 154 4.25 -10.54 0.18
C VAL A 154 5.00 -10.77 1.47
N ARG A 155 6.28 -10.37 1.47
CA ARG A 155 7.04 -10.16 2.70
C ARG A 155 7.46 -8.71 2.76
N PHE A 156 7.01 -8.02 3.80
CA PHE A 156 7.42 -6.66 4.08
C PHE A 156 8.57 -6.62 5.07
N GLY A 157 9.45 -5.64 4.87
CA GLY A 157 10.33 -5.14 5.90
C GLY A 157 9.57 -4.21 6.85
N PRO A 158 10.17 -3.91 8.00
CA PRO A 158 9.55 -3.05 9.00
C PRO A 158 9.28 -1.65 8.42
N GLY A 159 8.19 -1.04 8.87
CA GLY A 159 7.72 0.26 8.37
C GLY A 159 8.64 1.40 8.79
N ARG A 160 8.81 2.37 7.90
CA ARG A 160 9.60 3.59 8.10
C ARG A 160 8.88 4.80 7.52
N LEU A 161 9.19 6.01 7.99
CA LEU A 161 8.65 7.22 7.37
C LEU A 161 9.24 7.39 5.96
N ALA A 162 8.38 7.67 4.98
CA ALA A 162 8.80 7.95 3.59
C ALA A 162 9.77 9.13 3.52
N GLU A 163 9.52 10.14 4.33
CA GLU A 163 10.37 11.31 4.48
C GLU A 163 11.12 11.23 5.80
N ALA A 164 12.45 11.25 5.73
CA ALA A 164 13.29 11.29 6.91
C ALA A 164 13.06 12.59 7.70
N LEU A 165 13.02 12.48 9.03
CA LEU A 165 13.06 13.67 9.88
C LEU A 165 14.43 14.36 9.77
N PRO A 166 14.49 15.69 9.98
CA PRO A 166 15.75 16.39 10.13
C PRO A 166 16.61 15.74 11.23
N ILE A 167 17.90 15.52 10.94
CA ILE A 167 18.88 14.86 11.82
C ILE A 167 19.00 15.53 13.20
N SER A 168 18.62 16.80 13.31
CA SER A 168 18.68 17.60 14.54
C SER A 168 17.50 17.39 15.51
N GLN A 169 16.46 16.64 15.12
CA GLN A 169 15.27 16.48 15.94
C GLN A 169 15.38 15.23 16.83
N ALA A 170 15.31 15.42 18.15
CA ALA A 170 15.11 14.31 19.06
C ALA A 170 13.74 13.67 18.79
N TRP A 171 13.70 12.35 18.65
CA TRP A 171 12.45 11.63 18.45
C TRP A 171 11.54 11.82 19.68
N SER A 172 10.43 12.51 19.48
CA SER A 172 9.30 12.54 20.40
C SER A 172 8.18 11.77 19.75
N TYR A 173 7.99 10.52 20.19
CA TYR A 173 6.87 9.72 19.74
C TYR A 173 5.59 10.19 20.45
N ASP A 174 4.58 10.55 19.67
CA ASP A 174 3.22 10.78 20.16
C ASP A 174 2.24 9.89 19.39
N ARG A 175 1.54 9.00 20.11
CA ARG A 175 0.49 8.16 19.54
C ARG A 175 -0.60 8.99 18.86
N GLY A 176 -0.86 10.21 19.35
CA GLY A 176 -1.83 11.15 18.80
C GLY A 176 -1.55 11.57 17.35
N ASP A 177 -0.35 11.35 16.84
CA ASP A 177 0.05 11.66 15.46
C ASP A 177 -0.15 10.51 14.46
N LEU A 178 -0.54 9.31 14.93
CA LEU A 178 -0.81 8.16 14.08
C LEU A 178 -2.21 8.23 13.46
N ARG A 179 -2.32 7.95 12.16
CA ARG A 179 -3.60 7.86 11.44
C ARG A 179 -3.65 6.64 10.52
N LEU A 180 -4.87 6.10 10.34
CA LEU A 180 -5.18 5.16 9.27
C LEU A 180 -5.58 5.94 8.02
N LEU A 181 -4.96 5.61 6.89
CA LEU A 181 -5.24 6.26 5.62
C LEU A 181 -6.28 5.45 4.84
N TRP A 182 -7.42 6.05 4.52
CA TRP A 182 -8.52 5.43 3.78
C TRP A 182 -8.74 6.10 2.43
N SER A 183 -9.01 5.30 1.39
CA SER A 183 -9.37 5.81 0.06
C SER A 183 -10.78 6.41 0.06
N LEU A 184 -10.95 7.59 -0.55
CA LEU A 184 -12.22 8.33 -0.66
C LEU A 184 -13.12 7.89 -1.83
N MET A 185 -12.60 7.20 -2.84
CA MET A 185 -13.26 7.03 -4.12
C MET A 185 -13.31 5.57 -4.56
N ALA A 186 -14.36 4.90 -4.17
CA ALA A 186 -15.06 3.89 -4.93
C ALA A 186 -16.33 3.66 -4.12
N ASP A 187 -17.49 3.53 -4.77
CA ASP A 187 -18.80 3.42 -4.09
C ASP A 187 -19.00 2.08 -3.34
N ASP A 188 -17.94 1.54 -2.72
CA ASP A 188 -17.80 0.17 -2.25
C ASP A 188 -17.74 0.10 -0.71
N GLU A 189 -18.40 -0.91 -0.13
CA GLU A 189 -18.44 -1.20 1.31
C GLU A 189 -17.03 -1.45 1.92
N ASP A 190 -16.04 -1.66 1.07
CA ASP A 190 -14.63 -1.86 1.38
C ASP A 190 -13.80 -0.56 1.26
N LEU A 191 -14.20 0.50 1.98
CA LEU A 191 -13.24 1.54 2.41
C LEU A 191 -12.02 0.78 2.90
N SER A 192 -10.96 0.74 2.11
CA SER A 192 -9.83 -0.14 2.37
C SER A 192 -8.73 0.73 2.91
N CYS A 193 -8.21 0.35 4.08
CA CYS A 193 -7.07 1.03 4.65
C CYS A 193 -5.92 0.87 3.65
N VAL A 194 -5.50 1.98 3.04
CA VAL A 194 -4.45 2.00 2.01
C VAL A 194 -3.07 2.29 2.60
N GLY A 195 -3.00 2.62 3.89
CA GLY A 195 -1.74 2.90 4.56
C GLY A 195 -1.91 3.49 5.95
N LEU A 196 -0.80 3.94 6.51
CA LEU A 196 -0.77 4.68 7.76
C LEU A 196 0.06 5.95 7.58
N THR A 197 -0.25 6.96 8.37
CA THR A 197 0.57 8.16 8.49
C THR A 197 1.00 8.38 9.93
N TYR A 198 2.15 9.01 10.10
CA TYR A 198 2.64 9.53 11.37
C TYR A 198 3.13 10.95 11.11
N GLN A 199 2.60 11.93 11.84
CA GLN A 199 2.89 13.35 11.61
C GLN A 199 2.64 13.77 10.15
N ARG A 200 1.55 13.26 9.55
CA ARG A 200 1.16 13.48 8.14
C ARG A 200 2.17 12.96 7.10
N ARG A 201 3.13 12.13 7.52
CA ARG A 201 4.05 11.43 6.61
C ARG A 201 3.63 9.98 6.49
N ARG A 202 3.68 9.46 5.27
CA ARG A 202 3.36 8.06 5.00
C ARG A 202 4.36 7.13 5.69
N ILE A 203 3.86 6.08 6.32
CA ILE A 203 4.66 4.94 6.75
C ILE A 203 4.73 3.97 5.58
N GLU A 204 5.94 3.69 5.11
CA GLU A 204 6.23 2.77 4.02
C GLU A 204 6.79 1.47 4.56
N PHE A 205 6.26 0.36 4.05
CA PHE A 205 6.70 -1.00 4.37
C PHE A 205 7.51 -1.52 3.16
N PRO A 206 8.86 -1.58 3.25
CA PRO A 206 9.68 -1.96 2.12
C PRO A 206 9.37 -3.39 1.66
N ARG A 207 9.09 -3.58 0.37
CA ARG A 207 8.86 -4.91 -0.20
C ARG A 207 10.17 -5.70 -0.24
N GLN A 208 10.18 -6.90 0.35
CA GLN A 208 11.30 -7.85 0.28
C GLN A 208 11.05 -8.95 -0.76
N SER A 209 9.83 -9.45 -0.83
CA SER A 209 9.41 -10.42 -1.86
C SER A 209 7.93 -10.29 -2.17
N GLU A 210 7.54 -10.70 -3.37
CA GLU A 210 6.16 -10.69 -3.85
C GLU A 210 5.92 -11.90 -4.75
N VAL A 211 4.78 -12.57 -4.53
CA VAL A 211 4.26 -13.63 -5.38
C VAL A 211 2.84 -13.25 -5.78
N PRO A 212 2.63 -12.82 -7.03
CA PRO A 212 1.30 -12.45 -7.50
C PRO A 212 0.39 -13.66 -7.69
N ALA A 213 -0.92 -13.46 -7.52
CA ALA A 213 -1.93 -14.46 -7.84
C ALA A 213 -1.98 -14.75 -9.36
N ALA A 214 -2.47 -15.94 -9.71
CA ALA A 214 -2.67 -16.35 -11.11
C ALA A 214 -3.91 -15.71 -11.78
N SER A 215 -4.58 -14.78 -11.10
CA SER A 215 -5.73 -14.05 -11.62
C SER A 215 -5.58 -12.55 -11.39
N ALA A 216 -6.19 -11.76 -12.26
CA ALA A 216 -6.29 -10.31 -12.11
C ALA A 216 -7.71 -9.86 -12.43
N THR A 217 -8.21 -8.89 -11.67
CA THR A 217 -9.49 -8.23 -11.91
C THR A 217 -9.22 -6.92 -12.61
N TRP A 218 -9.82 -6.73 -13.77
CA TRP A 218 -9.82 -5.46 -14.49
C TRP A 218 -11.16 -4.78 -14.32
N SER A 219 -11.15 -3.46 -14.13
CA SER A 219 -12.35 -2.64 -14.10
C SER A 219 -12.19 -1.45 -15.01
N SER A 220 -13.23 -1.11 -15.77
CA SER A 220 -13.33 0.16 -16.47
C SER A 220 -14.24 1.10 -15.68
N PHE A 221 -13.85 2.36 -15.57
CA PHE A 221 -14.63 3.37 -14.86
C PHE A 221 -14.50 4.73 -15.51
N ARG A 222 -15.47 5.60 -15.22
CA ARG A 222 -15.49 6.99 -15.64
C ARG A 222 -15.51 7.89 -14.42
N VAL A 223 -14.80 8.99 -14.51
CA VAL A 223 -14.92 10.13 -13.60
C VAL A 223 -15.48 11.31 -14.39
N ASP A 224 -16.49 11.95 -13.83
CA ASP A 224 -17.14 13.14 -14.38
C ASP A 224 -17.57 14.04 -13.21
N GLY A 225 -16.78 15.08 -12.94
CA GLY A 225 -16.98 15.98 -11.81
C GLY A 225 -18.27 16.79 -11.86
N MET A 226 -18.97 16.78 -13.00
CA MET A 226 -20.28 17.43 -13.17
C MET A 226 -21.45 16.44 -13.06
N ALA A 227 -21.19 15.14 -13.03
CA ALA A 227 -22.19 14.10 -12.87
C ALA A 227 -22.44 13.76 -11.39
N ASP A 228 -23.61 13.16 -11.12
CA ASP A 228 -23.95 12.58 -9.81
C ASP A 228 -24.43 11.13 -10.02
N PRO A 229 -23.65 10.11 -9.65
CA PRO A 229 -22.35 10.19 -8.97
C PRO A 229 -21.20 10.63 -9.88
N SER A 230 -20.18 11.27 -9.30
CA SER A 230 -18.99 11.73 -10.05
C SER A 230 -18.05 10.58 -10.47
N PHE A 231 -18.20 9.41 -9.84
CA PHE A 231 -17.52 8.18 -10.20
C PHE A 231 -18.55 7.16 -10.67
N GLN A 232 -18.23 6.45 -11.75
CA GLN A 232 -19.09 5.38 -12.25
C GLN A 232 -18.25 4.20 -12.73
N ARG A 233 -18.41 3.05 -12.08
CA ARG A 233 -17.88 1.77 -12.58
C ARG A 233 -18.72 1.30 -13.77
N LEU A 234 -18.08 1.09 -14.91
CA LEU A 234 -18.75 0.76 -16.16
C LEU A 234 -18.77 -0.77 -16.41
N SER A 235 -17.65 -1.44 -16.17
CA SER A 235 -17.54 -2.89 -16.30
C SER A 235 -16.39 -3.46 -15.46
N THR A 236 -16.46 -4.76 -15.18
CA THR A 236 -15.41 -5.51 -14.48
C THR A 236 -15.29 -6.90 -15.11
N ILE A 237 -14.06 -7.40 -15.29
CA ILE A 237 -13.78 -8.76 -15.77
C ILE A 237 -12.58 -9.35 -15.04
N SER A 238 -12.60 -10.66 -14.80
CA SER A 238 -11.47 -11.39 -14.24
C SER A 238 -10.74 -12.15 -15.33
N THR A 239 -9.42 -12.04 -15.35
CA THR A 239 -8.51 -12.78 -16.24
C THR A 239 -7.73 -13.82 -15.45
N TYR A 240 -7.36 -14.92 -16.11
CA TYR A 240 -6.70 -16.07 -15.49
C TYR A 240 -5.51 -16.49 -16.35
N GLY A 241 -4.40 -16.84 -15.70
CA GLY A 241 -3.15 -17.29 -16.32
C GLY A 241 -3.03 -18.81 -16.43
#